data_AF-A0A8S2RCR8-F1
#
_entry.id   AF-A0A8S2RCR8-F1
#
_cell.length_a   1.000
_cell.length_b   1.000
_cell.length_c   1.000
_cell.angle_alpha   90.00
_cell.angle_beta   90.00
_cell.angle_gamma   90.00
#
_symmetry.space_group_name_H-M   'P 1'
#
loop_
_entity.id
_entity.type
_entity.pdbx_description
1 polymer ?
#
loop_
_entity_poly.entity_id
_entity_poly.type
_entity_poly.pdbx_seq_one_letter_code
_entity_poly.pdbx_strand_id
1 'polypeptide(L)'
;MIVQAISLLDDLDKETNNYIMRCKEWYGWHFPELAKIVQDNIAFCKIVQKIGYRTNAAETDLSDILPGDVETQVKEAAEISMGTEISEEDITNIRHLCAQVIEISDYRAQLFEYLKNRMMAVAPNLTVLVGELVGARLIAHAGSSMNHETYIWEEFQDNECARNAHFPARSANPVFFENSIF
;
A
#
# COMPACT_ATOMS: atom_id res chain seq x y z
N MET A 1 2.02 15.24 -8.27
CA MET A 1 1.83 13.76 -8.28
C MET A 1 2.52 13.04 -7.13
N ILE A 2 3.77 13.40 -6.74
CA ILE A 2 4.46 12.75 -5.60
C ILE A 2 3.68 12.88 -4.29
N VAL A 3 3.18 14.08 -3.97
CA VAL A 3 2.38 14.34 -2.76
C VAL A 3 1.13 13.46 -2.71
N GLN A 4 0.42 13.30 -3.82
CA GLN A 4 -0.77 12.45 -3.89
C GLN A 4 -0.42 10.95 -3.73
N ALA A 5 0.69 10.50 -4.32
CA ALA A 5 1.13 9.12 -4.23
C ALA A 5 1.54 8.73 -2.79
N ILE A 6 2.24 9.61 -2.06
CA ILE A 6 2.61 9.34 -0.66
C ILE A 6 1.39 9.37 0.26
N SER A 7 0.45 10.29 0.05
CA SER A 7 -0.81 10.32 0.81
C SER A 7 -1.63 9.05 0.56
N LEU A 8 -1.76 8.61 -0.69
CA LEU A 8 -2.44 7.36 -1.02
C LEU A 8 -1.76 6.15 -0.37
N LEU A 9 -0.42 6.11 -0.36
CA LEU A 9 0.32 5.01 0.28
C LEU A 9 0.03 4.94 1.79
N ASP A 10 0.01 6.09 2.48
CA ASP A 10 -0.34 6.16 3.91
C ASP A 10 -1.81 5.77 4.16
N ASP A 11 -2.73 6.07 3.24
CA ASP A 11 -4.14 5.68 3.36
C ASP A 11 -4.34 4.18 3.11
N LEU A 12 -3.65 3.60 2.10
CA LEU A 12 -3.66 2.17 1.87
C LEU A 12 -3.16 1.38 3.09
N ASP A 13 -2.16 1.88 3.80
CA ASP A 13 -1.65 1.24 5.02
C ASP A 13 -2.69 1.19 6.15
N LYS A 14 -3.49 2.25 6.29
CA LYS A 14 -4.58 2.30 7.29
C LYS A 14 -5.72 1.38 6.90
N GLU A 15 -6.20 1.47 5.66
CA GLU A 15 -7.33 0.69 5.18
C GLU A 15 -7.00 -0.81 5.13
N THR A 16 -5.78 -1.18 4.71
CA THR A 16 -5.32 -2.58 4.73
C THR A 16 -5.40 -3.15 6.13
N ASN A 17 -4.92 -2.41 7.15
CA ASN A 17 -5.02 -2.87 8.53
C ASN A 17 -6.46 -2.97 9.01
N ASN A 18 -7.32 -2.01 8.66
CA ASN A 18 -8.73 -2.03 9.02
C ASN A 18 -9.45 -3.26 8.43
N TYR A 19 -9.24 -3.54 7.14
CA TYR A 19 -9.80 -4.71 6.49
C TYR A 19 -9.29 -6.03 7.10
N ILE A 20 -8.02 -6.11 7.49
CA ILE A 20 -7.47 -7.31 8.11
C ILE A 20 -8.06 -7.55 9.50
N MET A 21 -8.19 -6.50 10.31
CA MET A 21 -8.86 -6.61 11.62
C MET A 21 -10.31 -7.08 11.44
N ARG A 22 -11.00 -6.56 10.42
CA ARG A 22 -12.35 -7.01 10.08
C ARG A 22 -12.40 -8.47 9.62
N CYS A 23 -11.43 -8.93 8.82
CA CYS A 23 -11.29 -10.34 8.44
C CYS A 23 -11.08 -11.23 9.66
N LYS A 24 -10.21 -10.83 10.59
CA LYS A 24 -9.91 -11.58 11.81
C LYS A 24 -11.13 -11.71 12.71
N GLU A 25 -11.91 -10.65 12.88
CA GLU A 25 -13.17 -10.70 13.61
C GLU A 25 -14.20 -11.61 12.94
N TRP A 26 -14.36 -11.49 11.62
CA TRP A 26 -15.38 -12.24 10.89
C TRP A 26 -15.07 -13.74 10.84
N TYR A 27 -13.83 -14.09 10.49
CA TYR A 27 -13.38 -15.50 10.48
C TYR A 27 -13.18 -16.05 11.89
N GLY A 28 -12.96 -15.19 12.88
CA GLY A 28 -12.84 -15.56 14.29
C GLY A 28 -14.08 -16.23 14.87
N TRP A 29 -15.27 -16.04 14.28
CA TRP A 29 -16.46 -16.81 14.66
C TRP A 29 -16.33 -18.30 14.31
N HIS A 30 -15.62 -18.61 13.22
CA HIS A 30 -15.42 -19.98 12.76
C HIS A 30 -14.14 -20.63 13.30
N PHE A 31 -13.05 -19.86 13.39
CA PHE A 31 -11.76 -20.36 13.87
C PHE A 31 -11.02 -19.27 14.69
N PRO A 32 -11.44 -19.03 15.96
CA PRO A 32 -10.89 -17.95 16.79
C PRO A 32 -9.41 -18.16 17.17
N GLU A 33 -8.93 -19.40 17.22
CA GLU A 33 -7.56 -19.73 17.61
C GLU A 33 -6.54 -19.33 16.54
N LEU A 34 -6.94 -19.32 15.26
CA LEU A 34 -6.05 -18.94 14.15
C LEU A 34 -5.49 -17.53 14.31
N ALA A 35 -6.30 -16.58 14.77
CA ALA A 35 -5.89 -15.21 14.97
C ALA A 35 -4.89 -15.03 16.13
N LYS A 36 -4.81 -16.01 17.06
CA LYS A 36 -3.85 -16.02 18.17
C LYS A 36 -2.51 -16.61 17.74
N ILE A 37 -2.55 -17.65 16.90
CA ILE A 37 -1.37 -18.35 16.41
C ILE A 37 -0.65 -17.50 15.36
N VAL A 38 -1.40 -16.97 14.38
CA VAL A 38 -0.84 -16.22 13.26
C VAL A 38 -0.89 -14.72 13.55
N GLN A 39 0.27 -14.18 13.94
CA GLN A 39 0.44 -12.74 14.19
C GLN A 39 0.53 -11.94 12.89
N ASP A 40 1.12 -12.50 11.84
CA ASP A 40 1.22 -11.82 10.55
C ASP A 40 -0.15 -11.68 9.86
N ASN A 41 -0.49 -10.44 9.59
CA ASN A 41 -1.75 -9.99 9.03
C ASN A 41 -1.95 -10.49 7.58
N ILE A 42 -0.91 -10.47 6.76
CA ILE A 42 -1.00 -10.91 5.35
C ILE A 42 -1.01 -12.44 5.28
N ALA A 43 -0.15 -13.11 6.05
CA ALA A 43 -0.19 -14.57 6.15
C ALA A 43 -1.57 -15.07 6.59
N PHE A 44 -2.21 -14.42 7.57
CA PHE A 44 -3.56 -14.78 8.01
C PHE A 44 -4.56 -14.81 6.84
N CYS A 45 -4.62 -13.75 6.02
CA CYS A 45 -5.51 -13.70 4.86
C CYS A 45 -5.20 -14.81 3.84
N LYS A 46 -3.92 -15.09 3.57
CA LYS A 46 -3.50 -16.18 2.66
C LYS A 46 -3.92 -17.57 3.18
N ILE A 47 -3.82 -17.79 4.48
CA ILE A 47 -4.22 -19.06 5.12
C ILE A 47 -5.73 -19.23 5.04
N VAL A 48 -6.50 -18.21 5.40
CA VAL A 48 -7.98 -18.25 5.30
C VAL A 48 -8.42 -18.52 3.87
N GLN A 49 -7.74 -17.94 2.89
CA GLN A 49 -8.00 -18.19 1.47
C GLN A 49 -7.75 -19.67 1.11
N LYS A 50 -6.61 -20.26 1.51
CA LYS A 50 -6.28 -21.67 1.24
C LYS A 50 -7.19 -22.65 1.99
N ILE A 51 -7.31 -22.52 3.31
CA ILE A 51 -8.06 -23.46 4.15
C ILE A 51 -9.57 -23.38 3.89
N GLY A 52 -10.15 -22.17 3.98
CA GLY A 52 -11.61 -21.98 3.96
C GLY A 52 -12.29 -22.55 5.20
N TYR A 53 -12.58 -23.86 5.20
CA TYR A 53 -13.22 -24.55 6.31
C TYR A 53 -12.20 -25.20 7.24
N ARG A 54 -12.47 -25.19 8.55
CA ARG A 54 -11.64 -25.90 9.55
C ARG A 54 -11.42 -27.38 9.23
N THR A 55 -12.39 -28.05 8.61
CA THR A 55 -12.29 -29.46 8.21
C THR A 55 -11.20 -29.71 7.17
N ASN A 56 -10.96 -28.71 6.31
CA ASN A 56 -9.97 -28.81 5.24
C ASN A 56 -8.57 -28.46 5.73
N ALA A 57 -8.42 -27.96 6.96
CA ALA A 57 -7.12 -27.58 7.51
C ALA A 57 -6.16 -28.78 7.61
N ALA A 58 -6.67 -30.00 7.85
CA ALA A 58 -5.86 -31.20 7.95
C ALA A 58 -5.22 -31.61 6.61
N GLU A 59 -5.96 -31.47 5.50
CA GLU A 59 -5.52 -31.88 4.16
C GLU A 59 -4.74 -30.80 3.41
N THR A 60 -4.88 -29.54 3.83
CA THR A 60 -4.26 -28.40 3.13
C THR A 60 -2.79 -28.26 3.51
N ASP A 61 -1.96 -28.03 2.50
CA ASP A 61 -0.54 -27.71 2.67
C ASP A 61 -0.33 -26.19 2.84
N LEU A 62 0.27 -25.82 3.96
CA LEU A 62 0.52 -24.43 4.36
C LEU A 62 2.01 -24.07 4.35
N SER A 63 2.89 -24.98 3.92
CA SER A 63 4.35 -24.79 3.94
C SER A 63 4.83 -23.57 3.14
N ASP A 64 4.05 -23.14 2.15
CA ASP A 64 4.38 -21.95 1.34
C ASP A 64 4.23 -20.62 2.10
N ILE A 65 3.42 -20.62 3.16
CA ILE A 65 3.00 -19.39 3.86
C ILE A 65 3.62 -19.31 5.25
N LEU A 66 3.70 -20.45 5.94
CA LEU A 66 4.16 -20.53 7.32
C LEU A 66 5.32 -21.52 7.48
N PRO A 67 6.18 -21.30 8.48
CA PRO A 67 7.13 -22.33 8.91
C PRO A 67 6.37 -23.52 9.53
N GLY A 68 6.94 -24.72 9.39
CA GLY A 68 6.25 -25.98 9.70
C GLY A 68 5.87 -26.18 11.18
N ASP A 69 6.53 -25.47 12.10
CA ASP A 69 6.18 -25.44 13.52
C ASP A 69 4.83 -24.76 13.76
N VAL A 70 4.59 -23.61 13.11
CA VAL A 70 3.32 -22.88 13.20
C VAL A 70 2.21 -23.62 12.44
N GLU A 71 2.54 -24.24 11.30
CA GLU A 71 1.58 -25.07 10.57
C GLU A 71 1.01 -26.21 11.43
N THR A 72 1.87 -26.92 12.15
CA THR A 72 1.45 -28.01 13.03
C THR A 72 0.50 -27.51 14.12
N GLN A 73 0.81 -26.35 14.73
CA GLN A 73 -0.06 -25.73 15.74
C GLN A 73 -1.42 -25.32 15.15
N VAL A 74 -1.47 -24.82 13.91
CA VAL A 74 -2.73 -24.47 13.25
C VAL A 74 -3.58 -25.72 13.01
N LYS A 75 -2.97 -26.83 12.59
CA LYS A 75 -3.67 -28.10 12.36
C LYS A 75 -4.23 -28.69 13.66
N GLU A 76 -3.42 -28.72 14.72
CA GLU A 76 -3.87 -29.15 16.05
C GLU A 76 -5.00 -28.26 16.59
N ALA A 77 -4.88 -26.94 16.41
CA ALA A 77 -5.91 -26.00 16.83
C ALA A 77 -7.21 -26.15 16.03
N ALA A 78 -7.15 -26.55 14.75
CA ALA A 78 -8.33 -26.77 13.93
C ALA A 78 -9.17 -27.98 14.41
N GLU A 79 -8.51 -29.02 14.95
CA GLU A 79 -9.19 -30.21 15.50
C GLU A 79 -9.93 -29.89 16.82
N ILE A 80 -9.35 -29.02 17.65
CA ILE A 80 -9.86 -28.69 18.99
C ILE A 80 -10.64 -27.36 19.00
N SER A 81 -10.80 -26.71 17.85
CA SER A 81 -11.35 -25.36 17.76
C SER A 81 -12.76 -25.25 18.36
N MET A 82 -12.99 -24.16 19.09
CA MET A 82 -14.28 -23.84 19.69
C MET A 82 -15.20 -23.00 18.78
N GLY A 83 -14.79 -22.75 17.53
CA GLY A 83 -15.56 -21.95 16.60
C GLY A 83 -16.84 -22.62 16.10
N THR A 84 -17.77 -21.81 15.60
CA THR A 84 -19.06 -22.28 15.09
C THR A 84 -18.98 -22.64 13.62
N GLU A 85 -19.86 -23.53 13.17
CA GLU A 85 -20.03 -23.76 11.72
C GLU A 85 -20.65 -22.54 11.06
N ILE A 86 -20.14 -22.20 9.87
CA ILE A 86 -20.58 -21.05 9.08
C ILE A 86 -21.06 -21.51 7.71
N SER A 87 -21.91 -20.71 7.09
CA SER A 87 -22.48 -21.04 5.78
C SER A 87 -21.43 -20.93 4.68
N GLU A 88 -21.67 -21.62 3.56
CA GLU A 88 -20.82 -21.53 2.37
C GLU A 88 -20.81 -20.13 1.75
N GLU A 89 -21.94 -19.43 1.82
CA GLU A 89 -22.06 -18.04 1.36
C GLU A 89 -21.15 -17.13 2.19
N ASP A 90 -21.15 -17.27 3.51
CA ASP A 90 -20.30 -16.49 4.41
C ASP A 90 -18.81 -16.76 4.15
N ILE A 91 -18.42 -18.02 3.97
CA ILE A 91 -17.01 -18.37 3.67
C ILE A 91 -16.56 -17.79 2.34
N THR A 92 -17.42 -17.84 1.33
CA THR A 92 -17.12 -17.29 0.02
C THR A 92 -16.87 -15.79 0.12
N ASN A 93 -17.72 -15.08 0.87
CA ASN A 93 -17.55 -13.64 1.10
C ASN A 93 -16.28 -13.32 1.92
N ILE A 94 -15.96 -14.10 2.95
CA ILE A 94 -14.71 -13.94 3.72
C ILE A 94 -13.48 -14.17 2.83
N ARG A 95 -13.52 -15.19 1.97
CA ARG A 95 -12.44 -15.47 1.00
C ARG A 95 -12.27 -14.32 0.00
N HIS A 96 -13.37 -13.75 -0.49
CA HIS A 96 -13.30 -12.56 -1.35
C HIS A 96 -12.66 -11.37 -0.64
N LEU A 97 -13.03 -11.11 0.61
CA LEU A 97 -12.40 -10.04 1.40
C LEU A 97 -10.90 -10.29 1.58
N CYS A 98 -10.49 -11.52 1.87
CA CYS A 98 -9.06 -11.87 1.97
C CYS A 98 -8.32 -11.67 0.65
N ALA A 99 -8.92 -12.04 -0.48
CA ALA A 99 -8.33 -11.82 -1.80
C ALA A 99 -8.14 -10.33 -2.09
N GLN A 100 -9.13 -9.50 -1.79
CA GLN A 100 -9.04 -8.04 -1.95
C GLN A 100 -7.93 -7.44 -1.09
N VAL A 101 -7.75 -7.88 0.15
CA VAL A 101 -6.64 -7.43 1.01
C VAL A 101 -5.28 -7.77 0.39
N ILE A 102 -5.13 -8.98 -0.16
CA ILE A 102 -3.88 -9.40 -0.82
C ILE A 102 -3.61 -8.52 -2.05
N GLU A 103 -4.62 -8.28 -2.88
CA GLU A 103 -4.51 -7.39 -4.05
C GLU A 103 -4.12 -5.96 -3.66
N ILE A 104 -4.71 -5.42 -2.58
CA ILE A 104 -4.35 -4.08 -2.06
C ILE A 104 -2.89 -4.06 -1.59
N SER A 105 -2.43 -5.12 -0.92
CA SER A 105 -1.04 -5.25 -0.46
C SER A 105 -0.05 -5.28 -1.63
N ASP A 106 -0.37 -6.01 -2.70
CA ASP A 106 0.43 -6.06 -3.92
C ASP A 106 0.43 -4.71 -4.64
N TYR A 107 -0.73 -4.05 -4.71
CA TYR A 107 -0.84 -2.71 -5.29
C TYR A 107 -0.01 -1.68 -4.50
N ARG A 108 0.01 -1.76 -3.17
CA ARG A 108 0.88 -0.92 -2.34
C ARG A 108 2.35 -1.08 -2.70
N ALA A 109 2.82 -2.32 -2.91
CA ALA A 109 4.20 -2.57 -3.33
C ALA A 109 4.51 -1.96 -4.70
N GLN A 110 3.58 -2.07 -5.66
CA GLN A 110 3.71 -1.43 -6.96
C GLN A 110 3.72 0.11 -6.87
N LEU A 111 2.85 0.69 -6.04
CA LEU A 111 2.79 2.12 -5.80
C LEU A 111 4.07 2.65 -5.15
N PHE A 112 4.66 1.88 -4.25
CA PHE A 112 5.94 2.20 -3.63
C PHE A 112 7.08 2.25 -4.66
N GLU A 113 7.15 1.26 -5.55
CA GLU A 113 8.16 1.23 -6.61
C GLU A 113 7.96 2.39 -7.60
N TYR A 114 6.70 2.72 -7.93
CA TYR A 114 6.39 3.91 -8.70
C TYR A 114 6.87 5.20 -8.01
N LEU A 115 6.61 5.35 -6.71
CA LEU A 115 7.04 6.52 -5.93
C LEU A 115 8.57 6.64 -5.92
N LYS A 116 9.28 5.53 -5.75
CA LYS A 116 10.75 5.46 -5.78
C LYS A 116 11.32 5.96 -7.10
N ASN A 117 10.84 5.41 -8.21
CA ASN A 117 11.29 5.81 -9.55
C ASN A 117 10.98 7.30 -9.83
N ARG A 118 9.82 7.78 -9.37
CA ARG A 118 9.45 9.19 -9.56
C ARG A 118 10.26 10.14 -8.70
N MET A 119 10.58 9.76 -7.46
CA MET A 119 11.39 10.57 -6.56
C MET A 119 12.84 10.70 -7.07
N MET A 120 13.43 9.60 -7.54
CA MET A 120 14.77 9.62 -8.16
C MET A 120 14.83 10.53 -9.39
N ALA A 121 13.75 10.62 -10.17
CA ALA A 121 13.67 11.51 -11.33
C ALA A 121 13.48 12.99 -10.95
N VAL A 122 12.79 13.30 -9.85
CA VAL A 122 12.46 14.68 -9.46
C VAL A 122 13.52 15.29 -8.52
N ALA A 123 13.96 14.53 -7.52
CA ALA A 123 14.89 15.00 -6.49
C ALA A 123 15.92 13.90 -6.14
N PRO A 124 16.87 13.59 -7.04
CA PRO A 124 17.87 12.53 -6.81
C PRO A 124 18.77 12.83 -5.61
N ASN A 125 19.19 14.09 -5.44
CA ASN A 125 20.06 14.50 -4.33
C ASN A 125 19.36 14.31 -2.97
N LEU A 126 18.08 14.68 -2.90
CA LEU A 126 17.27 14.50 -1.69
C LEU A 126 17.08 13.00 -1.40
N THR A 127 16.79 12.21 -2.44
CA THR A 127 16.63 10.76 -2.32
C THR A 127 17.88 10.09 -1.77
N VAL A 128 19.07 10.45 -2.27
CA VAL A 128 20.35 9.89 -1.80
C VAL A 128 20.63 10.28 -0.35
N LEU A 129 20.22 11.47 0.08
CA LEU A 129 20.52 11.98 1.43
C LEU A 129 19.60 11.41 2.51
N VAL A 130 18.29 11.36 2.28
CA VAL A 130 17.28 11.01 3.30
C VAL A 130 16.43 9.79 2.95
N GLY A 131 16.53 9.27 1.73
CA GLY A 131 15.68 8.19 1.21
C GLY A 131 14.37 8.68 0.60
N GLU A 132 13.75 7.81 -0.19
CA GLU A 132 12.57 8.11 -1.01
C GLU A 132 11.35 8.49 -0.16
N LEU A 133 11.07 7.72 0.91
CA LEU A 133 9.89 7.92 1.75
C LEU A 133 9.97 9.21 2.57
N VAL A 134 11.13 9.44 3.19
CA VAL A 134 11.34 10.65 4.01
C VAL A 134 11.37 11.86 3.10
N GLY A 135 12.04 11.79 1.95
CA GLY A 135 12.03 12.84 0.93
C GLY A 135 10.61 13.15 0.43
N ALA A 136 9.79 12.13 0.15
CA ALA A 136 8.40 12.31 -0.27
C ALA A 136 7.56 13.01 0.79
N ARG A 137 7.69 12.61 2.06
CA ARG A 137 6.97 13.24 3.16
C ARG A 137 7.42 14.68 3.40
N LEU A 138 8.71 14.99 3.25
CA LEU A 138 9.21 16.36 3.33
C LEU A 138 8.64 17.23 2.21
N ILE A 139 8.62 16.75 0.97
CA ILE A 139 8.01 17.45 -0.16
C ILE A 139 6.50 17.63 0.06
N ALA A 140 5.80 16.62 0.59
CA ALA A 140 4.38 16.71 0.91
C ALA A 140 4.09 17.75 1.99
N HIS A 141 4.93 17.80 3.03
CA HIS A 141 4.80 18.76 4.11
C HIS A 141 5.09 20.20 3.64
N ALA A 142 6.19 20.39 2.89
CA ALA A 142 6.58 21.67 2.31
C ALA A 142 5.56 22.15 1.25
N GLY A 143 4.97 21.25 0.49
CA GLY A 143 3.92 21.52 -0.51
C GLY A 143 2.67 22.19 0.06
N SER A 144 2.34 21.98 1.35
CA SER A 144 1.24 22.70 2.01
C SER A 144 1.54 24.16 2.33
N SER A 145 2.83 24.54 2.41
CA SER A 145 3.30 25.92 2.60
C SER A 145 3.73 26.58 1.29
N MET A 146 4.10 25.79 0.28
CA MET A 146 4.63 26.23 -1.01
C MET A 146 3.58 26.50 -2.10
N ASN A 147 2.28 26.56 -1.79
CA ASN A 147 1.28 26.95 -2.80
C ASN A 147 1.57 28.35 -3.42
N HIS A 148 2.45 29.14 -2.79
CA HIS A 148 3.01 30.40 -3.31
C HIS A 148 4.39 30.26 -4.00
N GLU A 149 5.15 29.18 -3.77
CA GLU A 149 6.54 29.02 -4.24
C GLU A 149 6.72 27.98 -5.34
N THR A 150 5.67 27.23 -5.73
CA THR A 150 5.76 26.29 -6.87
C THR A 150 6.15 27.01 -8.18
N TYR A 151 5.79 28.29 -8.33
CA TYR A 151 6.29 29.14 -9.42
C TYR A 151 7.82 29.25 -9.43
N ILE A 152 8.44 29.24 -8.25
CA ILE A 152 9.87 29.49 -8.09
C ILE A 152 10.70 28.25 -8.45
N TRP A 153 10.16 27.04 -8.25
CA TRP A 153 10.89 25.80 -8.54
C TRP A 153 10.83 25.38 -10.00
N GLU A 154 9.72 25.60 -10.70
CA GLU A 154 9.69 25.48 -12.18
C GLU A 154 10.64 26.51 -12.81
N GLU A 155 10.66 27.75 -12.30
CA GLU A 155 11.56 28.81 -12.77
C GLU A 155 13.03 28.55 -12.39
N PHE A 156 13.33 27.86 -11.29
CA PHE A 156 14.69 27.43 -10.92
C PHE A 156 15.19 26.27 -11.78
N GLN A 157 14.32 25.29 -12.09
CA GLN A 157 14.68 24.14 -12.90
C GLN A 157 14.88 24.53 -14.38
N ASP A 158 14.11 25.50 -14.87
CA ASP A 158 14.35 26.15 -16.17
C ASP A 158 15.61 27.02 -16.15
N ASN A 159 15.91 27.75 -15.06
CA ASN A 159 17.11 28.59 -14.97
C ASN A 159 18.43 27.81 -14.81
N GLU A 160 18.42 26.63 -14.17
CA GLU A 160 19.60 25.75 -14.13
C GLU A 160 19.81 25.00 -15.45
N CYS A 161 18.74 24.57 -16.13
CA CYS A 161 18.84 24.03 -17.49
C CYS A 161 19.34 25.07 -18.50
N ALA A 162 18.90 26.33 -18.41
CA ALA A 162 19.32 27.41 -19.28
C ALA A 162 20.79 27.84 -19.06
N ARG A 163 21.32 27.72 -17.84
CA ARG A 163 22.74 28.03 -17.57
C ARG A 163 23.72 26.98 -18.08
N ASN A 164 23.29 25.73 -18.22
CA ASN A 164 24.18 24.62 -18.61
C ASN A 164 24.04 24.17 -20.08
N ALA A 165 23.09 24.73 -20.85
CA ALA A 165 22.91 24.40 -22.27
C ALA A 165 23.27 25.58 -23.19
N HIS A 166 24.45 25.54 -23.80
CA HIS A 166 24.80 26.33 -24.99
C HIS A 166 24.01 25.81 -26.21
N PHE A 167 22.72 26.15 -26.37
CA PHE A 167 21.97 26.02 -27.64
C PHE A 167 20.83 27.06 -27.70
N PRO A 168 20.42 27.53 -28.91
CA PRO A 168 19.80 28.84 -29.10
C PRO A 168 18.33 28.87 -28.69
N ALA A 169 17.93 30.01 -28.13
CA ALA A 169 16.58 30.32 -27.68
C ALA A 169 15.50 30.00 -28.72
N ARG A 170 14.57 29.11 -28.39
CA ARG A 170 13.26 29.09 -29.04
C ARG A 170 12.40 30.19 -28.44
N SER A 171 11.89 31.05 -29.31
CA SER A 171 10.97 32.14 -29.03
C SER A 171 9.80 31.72 -28.16
N ALA A 172 9.69 32.34 -26.98
CA ALA A 172 8.49 32.36 -26.16
C ALA A 172 7.35 33.04 -26.94
N ASN A 173 6.20 32.39 -27.04
CA ASN A 173 4.93 33.04 -27.34
C ASN A 173 4.12 33.07 -26.04
N PRO A 174 3.85 34.24 -25.46
CA PRO A 174 2.98 34.37 -24.30
C PRO A 174 1.53 34.39 -24.77
N VAL A 175 0.71 33.41 -24.33
CA VAL A 175 -0.74 33.54 -24.46
C VAL A 175 -1.25 34.29 -23.24
N PHE A 176 -1.72 35.49 -23.55
CA PHE A 176 -2.30 36.52 -22.73
C PHE A 176 -3.29 36.04 -21.65
N PHE A 177 -3.10 36.57 -20.44
CA PHE A 177 -4.16 36.90 -19.50
C PHE A 177 -4.86 38.19 -19.98
N GLU A 178 -6.16 38.12 -20.23
CA GLU A 178 -7.17 39.20 -20.24
C GLU A 178 -8.52 38.45 -20.45
N ASN A 179 -9.63 38.66 -19.75
CA ASN A 179 -10.13 39.82 -19.04
C ASN A 179 -11.31 39.42 -18.12
N SER A 180 -11.41 40.12 -16.98
CA SER A 180 -12.63 40.75 -16.44
C SER A 180 -13.86 39.91 -16.03
N ILE A 181 -14.10 39.93 -14.71
CA ILE A 181 -15.33 40.44 -14.07
C ILE A 181 -16.63 40.12 -14.83
N PHE A 182 -17.33 39.06 -14.38
CA PHE A 182 -18.70 39.10 -13.88
C PHE A 182 -18.90 37.93 -12.89
#